data_AF-W4V7L5-F1
#
_entry.id   AF-W4V7L5-F1
#
_cell.length_a   1.000
_cell.length_b   1.000
_cell.length_c   1.000
_cell.angle_alpha   90.00
_cell.angle_beta   90.00
_cell.angle_gamma   90.00
#
_symmetry.space_group_name_H-M   'P 1'
#
loop_
_entity.id
_entity.type
_entity.pdbx_description
1 polymer ?
#
loop_
_entity_poly.entity_id
_entity_poly.type
_entity_poly.pdbx_seq_one_letter_code
_entity_poly.pdbx_strand_id
1 'polypeptide(L)' 'MKKERQAILLEKLEHDPFLTDEELSEMLGVSVPTIRLDRLELGIPELRERIKKRGTKKL' A
#
# COMPACT_ATOMS: atom_id res chain seq x y z
N MET A 1 -14.39 8.11 -4.84
CA MET A 1 -13.98 7.92 -6.27
C MET A 1 -12.53 7.39 -6.38
N LYS A 2 -12.02 6.96 -7.56
CA LYS A 2 -10.66 6.38 -7.72
C LYS A 2 -9.55 7.19 -7.01
N LYS A 3 -9.50 8.50 -7.23
CA LYS A 3 -8.51 9.40 -6.61
C LYS A 3 -8.55 9.39 -5.08
N GLU A 4 -9.74 9.32 -4.51
CA GLU A 4 -9.95 9.28 -3.05
C GLU A 4 -9.47 7.95 -2.47
N ARG A 5 -9.78 6.83 -3.14
CA ARG A 5 -9.24 5.51 -2.75
C ARG A 5 -7.71 5.49 -2.79
N GLN A 6 -7.13 6.08 -3.84
CA GLN A 6 -5.68 6.19 -3.98
C GLN A 6 -5.04 7.05 -2.87
N ALA A 7 -5.72 8.12 -2.44
CA ALA A 7 -5.29 8.92 -1.30
C ALA A 7 -5.31 8.12 0.02
N ILE A 8 -6.40 7.38 0.27
CA ILE A 8 -6.52 6.52 1.46
C ILE A 8 -5.48 5.38 1.44
N LEU A 9 -5.22 4.80 0.26
CA LEU A 9 -4.18 3.77 0.08
C LEU A 9 -2.79 4.29 0.49
N LEU A 10 -2.45 5.52 0.12
CA LEU A 10 -1.20 6.17 0.53
C LEU A 10 -1.15 6.37 2.05
N GLU A 11 -2.19 6.96 2.62
CA GLU A 11 -2.30 7.21 4.07
C GLU A 11 -2.12 5.90 4.87
N LYS A 12 -2.81 4.83 4.47
CA LYS A 12 -2.68 3.51 5.11
C LYS A 12 -1.25 2.98 5.07
N LEU A 13 -0.56 3.08 3.94
CA LEU A 13 0.81 2.62 3.77
C LEU A 13 1.87 3.53 4.42
N GLU A 14 1.55 4.81 4.63
CA GLU A 14 2.37 5.71 5.42
C GLU A 14 2.31 5.35 6.91
N HIS A 15 1.12 5.05 7.43
CA HIS A 15 0.95 4.58 8.80
C HIS A 15 1.53 3.18 9.02
N ASP A 16 1.17 2.24 8.17
CA ASP A 16 1.65 0.87 8.22
C ASP A 16 2.16 0.40 6.84
N PRO A 17 3.48 0.46 6.60
CA PRO A 17 4.08 0.06 5.33
C PRO A 17 4.10 -1.47 5.16
N PHE A 18 3.75 -2.22 6.21
CA PHE A 18 3.78 -3.67 6.22
C PHE A 18 2.47 -4.30 5.77
N LEU A 19 1.43 -3.49 5.55
CA LEU A 19 0.15 -3.95 4.99
C LEU A 19 0.37 -4.67 3.66
N THR A 20 -0.27 -5.83 3.55
CA THR A 20 -0.35 -6.65 2.35
C THR A 20 -1.40 -6.10 1.38
N ASP A 21 -1.34 -6.52 0.11
CA ASP A 21 -2.36 -6.10 -0.86
C ASP A 21 -3.73 -6.70 -0.51
N GLU A 22 -3.73 -7.89 0.10
CA GLU A 22 -4.91 -8.58 0.62
C GLU A 22 -5.61 -7.74 1.70
N GLU A 23 -4.88 -7.31 2.74
CA GLU A 23 -5.42 -6.47 3.81
C GLU A 23 -5.92 -5.13 3.29
N LEU A 24 -5.16 -4.48 2.39
CA LEU A 24 -5.58 -3.22 1.77
C LEU A 24 -6.84 -3.39 0.93
N SER A 25 -7.01 -4.54 0.26
CA SER A 25 -8.18 -4.84 -0.55
C SER A 25 -9.43 -4.97 0.30
N GLU A 26 -9.32 -5.64 1.45
CA GLU A 26 -10.39 -5.77 2.44
C GLU A 26 -10.75 -4.40 3.05
N MET A 27 -9.75 -3.61 3.45
CA MET A 27 -9.97 -2.29 4.04
C MET A 27 -10.62 -1.29 3.08
N LEU A 28 -10.28 -1.36 1.78
CA LEU A 28 -10.77 -0.42 0.77
C LEU A 28 -11.97 -0.95 -0.02
N GLY A 29 -12.43 -2.18 0.27
CA GLY A 29 -13.59 -2.78 -0.39
C GLY A 29 -13.39 -2.98 -1.90
N VAL A 30 -12.16 -3.28 -2.32
CA VAL A 30 -11.82 -3.52 -3.74
C VAL A 30 -11.07 -4.83 -3.89
N SER A 31 -10.88 -5.29 -5.12
CA SER A 31 -10.11 -6.51 -5.38
C SER A 31 -8.61 -6.26 -5.23
N VAL A 32 -7.85 -7.30 -4.86
CA VAL A 32 -6.38 -7.27 -4.82
C VAL A 32 -5.74 -6.77 -6.14
N PRO A 33 -6.21 -7.17 -7.34
CA PRO A 33 -5.73 -6.58 -8.60
C PRO A 33 -5.92 -5.06 -8.67
N THR A 34 -7.00 -4.52 -8.10
CA THR A 34 -7.24 -3.06 -8.06
C THR A 34 -6.19 -2.36 -7.21
N ILE A 35 -5.85 -2.93 -6.04
CA ILE A 35 -4.77 -2.42 -5.18
C ILE A 35 -3.44 -2.43 -5.91
N ARG A 36 -3.09 -3.53 -6.61
CA ARG A 36 -1.85 -3.61 -7.38
C ARG A 36 -1.77 -2.57 -8.49
N LEU A 37 -2.88 -2.33 -9.21
CA LEU A 37 -2.95 -1.29 -10.24
C LEU A 37 -2.80 0.11 -9.65
N ASP A 38 -3.53 0.42 -8.58
CA ASP A 38 -3.44 1.72 -7.91
C ASP A 38 -2.00 1.96 -7.38
N ARG A 39 -1.38 0.94 -6.79
CA ARG A 39 0.01 1.02 -6.35
C ARG A 39 0.99 1.26 -7.51
N LEU A 40 0.83 0.56 -8.63
CA LEU A 40 1.69 0.74 -9.80
C LEU A 40 1.59 2.18 -10.34
N GLU A 41 0.38 2.71 -10.42
CA GLU A 41 0.11 4.08 -10.86
C GLU A 41 0.68 5.14 -9.91
N LEU A 42 0.67 4.86 -8.60
CA LEU A 42 1.25 5.72 -7.57
C LEU A 42 2.75 5.49 -7.34
N GLY A 43 3.38 4.55 -8.06
CA GLY A 43 4.79 4.21 -7.89
C GLY A 43 5.14 3.56 -6.54
N ILE A 44 4.17 2.89 -5.90
CA ILE A 44 4.32 2.28 -4.58
C ILE A 44 5.01 0.90 -4.71
N PRO A 45 6.23 0.73 -4.16
CA PRO A 45 7.02 -0.48 -4.31
C PRO A 45 6.44 -1.65 -3.50
N GLU A 46 6.78 -2.89 -3.89
CA GLU A 46 6.32 -4.14 -3.27
C GLU A 46 6.63 -4.23 -1.77
N LEU A 47 5.87 -5.06 -1.04
CA LEU A 47 6.02 -5.21 0.40
C LEU A 47 7.47 -5.52 0.79
N ARG A 48 8.12 -6.45 0.06
CA ARG A 48 9.53 -6.80 0.28
C ARG A 48 10.47 -5.60 0.15
N GLU A 49 10.21 -4.69 -0.78
CA GLU A 49 11.00 -3.48 -0.97
C GLU A 49 10.69 -2.41 0.09
N ARG A 50 9.42 -2.27 0.49
CA ARG A 50 9.02 -1.39 1.60
C ARG A 50 9.67 -1.81 2.91
N ILE A 51 9.72 -3.11 3.20
CA ILE A 51 10.40 -3.67 4.38
C ILE A 51 11.89 -3.32 4.35
N LYS A 52 12.57 -3.49 3.21
CA LYS A 52 13.98 -3.12 3.06
C LYS A 52 14.23 -1.63 3.33
N LYS A 53 13.34 -0.75 2.85
CA LYS A 53 13.45 0.70 3.07
C LYS A 53 13.25 1.10 4.53
N ARG A 54 12.34 0.44 5.26
CA ARG A 54 12.07 0.74 6.69
C ARG A 54 12.99 0.01 7.66
N GLY A 55 13.68 -1.05 7.24
CA GLY A 55 14.61 -1.83 8.06
C GLY A 55 15.90 -1.12 8.49
N THR A 56 16.05 0.18 8.24
CA THR A 56 17.19 0.99 8.70
C THR A 56 16.91 1.83 9.95
N LYS A 57 15.75 1.69 10.60
CA LYS A 57 15.60 2.10 12.01
C LYS A 57 15.74 0.88 12.91
N LYS A 58 17.00 0.53 13.17
CA LYS A 58 17.38 -0.23 14.37
C LYS A 58 17.06 0.63 15.58
N LEU A 59 16.33 0.08 16.54
CA LEU A 59 16.45 0.45 17.95
C LEU A 59 17.90 0.23 18.40
#